data_AF-A0A812L4S4-F1
#
_entry.id   AF-A0A812L4S4-F1
#
_cell.length_a   1.000
_cell.length_b   1.000
_cell.length_c   1.000
_cell.angle_alpha   90.00
_cell.angle_beta   90.00
_cell.angle_gamma   90.00
#
_symmetry.space_group_name_H-M   'P 1'
#
loop_
_entity.id
_entity.type
_entity.pdbx_description
1 polymer ?
#
loop_
_entity_poly.entity_id
_entity_poly.type
_entity_poly.pdbx_seq_one_letter_code
_entity_poly.pdbx_strand_id
1 'polypeptide(L)'
;MDVAADEVQPRASWEEAEAVLRTLPGGGQGLSILGHDVMEDWEAPYMHALAAVASSQPGPVLEVGFGLGLSAAALDNLGVEGHVIVEANAEVLGRAEQWAETAKCPTIVLGGFWQDLVGSMAEGAFSGILFDAYPLSPGEAAGDGEVGAFFVEAGRLLRPGGVFTFYFDAGRNWIECVRSFRAETIPKLWEAGFTDVQHDQVACTPRPGCTYFWKDRFLVPKATR
;
A
#
# COMPACT_ATOMS: atom_id res chain seq x y z
N MET A 1 -14.22 -26.56 -5.36
CA MET A 1 -13.47 -26.24 -6.58
C MET A 1 -12.14 -25.73 -6.10
N ASP A 2 -11.08 -26.38 -6.57
CA ASP A 2 -9.74 -26.36 -5.98
C ASP A 2 -9.25 -24.95 -5.65
N VAL A 3 -8.92 -24.74 -4.37
CA VAL A 3 -8.07 -23.64 -3.95
C VAL A 3 -6.69 -24.02 -4.47
N ALA A 4 -6.24 -23.36 -5.54
CA ALA A 4 -4.90 -23.56 -6.06
C ALA A 4 -3.91 -23.41 -4.90
N ALA A 5 -2.98 -24.34 -4.79
CA ALA A 5 -2.01 -24.37 -3.71
C ALA A 5 -1.26 -23.03 -3.65
N ASP A 6 -1.23 -22.49 -2.44
CA ASP A 6 -0.47 -21.34 -1.93
C ASP A 6 1.05 -21.49 -2.20
N GLU A 7 1.48 -21.39 -3.46
CA GLU A 7 2.88 -21.44 -3.86
C GLU A 7 3.55 -20.06 -3.72
N VAL A 8 4.81 -20.07 -3.27
CA VAL A 8 5.65 -18.87 -3.25
C VAL A 8 5.85 -18.39 -4.69
N GLN A 9 5.36 -17.20 -5.01
CA GLN A 9 5.59 -16.59 -6.30
C GLN A 9 7.01 -16.04 -6.36
N PRO A 10 7.86 -16.49 -7.31
CA PRO A 10 9.17 -15.88 -7.48
C PRO A 10 9.01 -14.40 -7.86
N ARG A 11 9.80 -13.53 -7.23
CA ARG A 11 9.82 -12.09 -7.51
C ARG A 11 10.00 -11.77 -9.01
N ALA A 12 10.89 -12.51 -9.69
CA ALA A 12 11.08 -12.37 -11.13
C ALA A 12 9.80 -12.64 -11.93
N SER A 13 9.00 -13.64 -11.53
CA SER A 13 7.72 -13.93 -12.18
C SER A 13 6.72 -12.79 -12.02
N TRP A 14 6.74 -12.08 -10.88
CA TRP A 14 5.88 -10.93 -10.64
C TRP A 14 6.31 -9.71 -11.45
N GLU A 15 7.63 -9.44 -11.51
CA GLU A 15 8.22 -8.34 -12.27
C GLU A 15 7.87 -8.43 -13.77
N GLU A 16 7.95 -9.63 -14.34
CA GLU A 16 7.70 -9.89 -15.78
C GLU A 16 6.23 -10.17 -16.12
N ALA A 17 5.35 -10.31 -15.13
CA ALA A 17 3.95 -10.67 -15.36
C ALA A 17 3.16 -9.56 -16.07
N GLU A 18 2.22 -9.98 -16.93
CA GLU A 18 1.23 -9.08 -17.52
C GLU A 18 0.32 -8.48 -16.43
N ALA A 19 0.12 -7.17 -16.49
CA ALA A 19 -0.74 -6.41 -15.58
C ALA A 19 -2.09 -6.13 -16.23
N VAL A 20 -3.01 -7.08 -16.12
CA VAL A 20 -4.30 -7.06 -16.82
C VAL A 20 -5.26 -6.08 -16.16
N LEU A 21 -5.61 -5.01 -16.89
CA LEU A 21 -6.74 -4.14 -16.53
C LEU A 21 -8.05 -4.81 -16.94
N ARG A 22 -8.95 -5.01 -15.97
CA ARG A 22 -10.24 -5.68 -16.16
C ARG A 22 -11.40 -4.74 -15.85
N THR A 23 -12.51 -4.90 -16.57
CA THR A 23 -13.78 -4.28 -16.20
C THR A 23 -14.48 -5.11 -15.14
N LEU A 24 -14.83 -4.49 -14.01
CA LEU A 24 -15.49 -5.18 -12.89
C LEU A 24 -16.99 -5.39 -13.15
N PRO A 25 -17.62 -6.41 -12.52
CA PRO A 25 -19.07 -6.55 -12.57
C PRO A 25 -19.78 -5.30 -12.03
N GLY A 26 -20.77 -4.81 -12.79
CA GLY A 26 -21.46 -3.54 -12.48
C GLY A 26 -20.71 -2.28 -12.91
N GLY A 27 -19.60 -2.43 -13.65
CA GLY A 27 -18.75 -1.32 -14.11
C GLY A 27 -17.64 -0.98 -13.12
N GLY A 28 -16.63 -0.26 -13.61
CA GLY A 28 -15.40 0.04 -12.87
C GLY A 28 -14.20 -0.76 -13.38
N GLN A 29 -13.04 -0.52 -12.78
CA GLN A 29 -11.76 -1.07 -13.18
C GLN A 29 -11.09 -1.85 -12.04
N GLY A 30 -10.53 -3.01 -12.38
CA GLY A 30 -9.64 -3.77 -11.52
C GLY A 30 -8.31 -4.03 -12.21
N LEU A 31 -7.31 -4.35 -11.40
CA LEU A 31 -5.99 -4.81 -11.82
C LEU A 31 -5.82 -6.26 -11.39
N SER A 32 -5.35 -7.10 -12.32
CA SER A 32 -4.95 -8.47 -12.02
C SER A 32 -3.56 -8.77 -12.53
N ILE A 33 -2.76 -9.44 -11.71
CA ILE A 33 -1.41 -9.89 -12.02
C ILE A 33 -1.32 -11.36 -11.60
N LEU A 34 -0.87 -12.24 -12.50
CA LEU A 34 -0.82 -13.69 -12.27
C LEU A 34 -2.16 -14.31 -11.79
N GLY A 35 -3.29 -13.71 -12.18
CA GLY A 35 -4.63 -14.16 -11.78
C GLY A 35 -5.07 -13.73 -10.37
N HIS A 36 -4.24 -12.96 -9.66
CA HIS A 36 -4.60 -12.35 -8.39
C HIS A 36 -5.37 -11.05 -8.59
N ASP A 37 -6.37 -10.78 -7.76
CA ASP A 37 -7.05 -9.48 -7.71
C ASP A 37 -6.16 -8.52 -6.89
N VAL A 38 -5.38 -7.69 -7.58
CA VAL A 38 -4.34 -6.84 -6.96
C VAL A 38 -4.91 -5.54 -6.44
N MET A 39 -5.80 -4.91 -7.21
CA MET A 39 -6.39 -3.62 -6.85
C MET A 39 -7.73 -3.42 -7.55
N GLU A 40 -8.72 -2.84 -6.90
CA GLU A 40 -10.00 -2.46 -7.51
C GLU A 40 -10.38 -1.00 -7.23
N ASP A 41 -11.03 -0.35 -8.20
CA ASP A 41 -11.35 1.08 -8.14
C ASP A 41 -12.33 1.48 -7.02
N TRP A 42 -13.10 0.52 -6.49
CA TRP A 42 -14.03 0.78 -5.39
C TRP A 42 -13.30 1.07 -4.08
N GLU A 43 -12.00 0.73 -3.99
CA GLU A 43 -11.12 1.03 -2.86
C GLU A 43 -10.69 2.50 -2.80
N ALA A 44 -11.06 3.33 -3.79
CA ALA A 44 -10.68 4.74 -3.84
C ALA A 44 -10.91 5.52 -2.52
N PRO A 45 -12.04 5.38 -1.79
CA PRO A 45 -12.20 6.05 -0.49
C PRO A 45 -11.13 5.66 0.53
N TYR A 46 -10.67 4.40 0.49
CA TYR A 46 -9.63 3.90 1.37
C TYR A 46 -8.26 4.45 0.97
N MET A 47 -7.91 4.38 -0.32
CA MET A 47 -6.67 4.95 -0.85
C MET A 47 -6.56 6.46 -0.59
N HIS A 48 -7.67 7.19 -0.70
CA HIS A 48 -7.70 8.62 -0.34
C HIS A 48 -7.43 8.85 1.16
N ALA A 49 -7.96 7.99 2.03
CA ALA A 49 -7.72 8.09 3.47
C ALA A 49 -6.25 7.80 3.83
N LEU A 50 -5.65 6.77 3.22
CA LEU A 50 -4.23 6.47 3.37
C LEU A 50 -3.37 7.63 2.85
N ALA A 51 -3.66 8.14 1.65
CA ALA A 51 -2.96 9.30 1.08
C ALA A 51 -3.02 10.54 2.00
N ALA A 52 -4.19 10.84 2.57
CA ALA A 52 -4.36 11.94 3.51
C ALA A 52 -3.54 11.78 4.81
N VAL A 53 -3.38 10.54 5.29
CA VAL A 53 -2.52 10.25 6.44
C VAL A 53 -1.05 10.43 6.07
N ALA A 54 -0.61 9.85 4.95
CA ALA A 54 0.78 9.95 4.50
C ALA A 54 1.19 11.41 4.21
N SER A 55 0.29 12.23 3.66
CA SER A 55 0.55 13.64 3.39
C SER A 55 0.27 14.57 4.58
N SER A 56 -0.01 14.04 5.77
CA SER A 56 -0.40 14.86 6.93
C SER A 56 0.73 15.73 7.50
N GLN A 57 1.97 15.53 7.02
CA GLN A 57 3.15 16.30 7.40
C GLN A 57 3.80 16.92 6.14
N PRO A 58 4.26 18.18 6.19
CA PRO A 58 4.84 18.86 5.04
C PRO A 58 6.15 18.21 4.60
N GLY A 59 6.34 17.95 3.31
CA GLY A 59 7.55 17.34 2.78
C GLY A 59 7.26 16.21 1.77
N PRO A 60 8.29 15.45 1.39
CA PRO A 60 8.17 14.39 0.41
C PRO A 60 7.53 13.13 1.01
N VAL A 61 6.72 12.45 0.18
CA VAL A 61 6.05 11.20 0.50
C VAL A 61 6.64 10.05 -0.31
N LEU A 62 6.88 8.90 0.33
CA LEU A 62 7.18 7.63 -0.34
C LEU A 62 5.90 6.80 -0.44
N GLU A 63 5.57 6.32 -1.62
CA GLU A 63 4.52 5.34 -1.92
C GLU A 63 5.17 4.04 -2.40
N VAL A 64 4.85 2.92 -1.75
CA VAL A 64 5.30 1.59 -2.15
C VAL A 64 4.11 0.80 -2.69
N GLY A 65 4.14 0.49 -3.98
CA GLY A 65 3.02 -0.07 -4.75
C GLY A 65 2.21 1.04 -5.43
N PHE A 66 2.18 1.07 -6.76
CA PHE A 66 1.40 2.05 -7.53
C PHE A 66 0.00 1.55 -7.87
N GLY A 67 -0.12 0.26 -8.25
CA GLY A 67 -1.39 -0.38 -8.57
C GLY A 67 -2.19 0.34 -9.66
N LEU A 68 -3.37 0.85 -9.31
CA LEU A 68 -4.24 1.65 -10.19
C LEU A 68 -3.96 3.17 -10.12
N GLY A 69 -2.99 3.62 -9.33
CA GLY A 69 -2.64 5.03 -9.15
C GLY A 69 -3.66 5.85 -8.34
N LEU A 70 -4.50 5.20 -7.53
CA LEU A 70 -5.55 5.88 -6.76
C LEU A 70 -4.96 6.74 -5.62
N SER A 71 -4.05 6.16 -4.84
CA SER A 71 -3.27 6.85 -3.80
C SER A 71 -2.37 7.92 -4.42
N ALA A 72 -1.64 7.59 -5.47
CA ALA A 72 -0.80 8.54 -6.21
C ALA A 72 -1.57 9.78 -6.70
N ALA A 73 -2.73 9.58 -7.33
CA ALA A 73 -3.59 10.68 -7.76
C ALA A 73 -4.15 11.49 -6.58
N ALA A 74 -4.44 10.84 -5.44
CA ALA A 74 -4.87 11.55 -4.23
C ALA A 74 -3.74 12.41 -3.64
N LEU A 75 -2.51 11.88 -3.55
CA LEU A 75 -1.33 12.62 -3.10
C LEU A 75 -1.04 13.83 -4.01
N ASP A 76 -1.14 13.66 -5.33
CA ASP A 76 -0.99 14.76 -6.29
C ASP A 76 -2.04 15.86 -6.09
N ASN A 77 -3.30 15.46 -5.86
CA ASN A 77 -4.39 16.41 -5.59
C ASN A 77 -4.26 17.11 -4.23
N LEU A 78 -3.62 16.47 -3.25
CA LEU A 78 -3.29 17.06 -1.95
C LEU A 78 -2.08 18.01 -2.03
N GLY A 79 -1.33 17.99 -3.13
CA GLY A 79 -0.25 18.94 -3.39
C GLY A 79 1.00 18.69 -2.55
N VAL A 80 1.41 17.42 -2.39
CA VAL A 80 2.64 17.06 -1.67
C VAL A 80 3.88 17.71 -2.29
N GLU A 81 4.89 18.03 -1.47
CA GLU A 81 6.09 18.75 -1.92
C GLU A 81 6.98 17.91 -2.85
N GLY A 82 6.90 16.59 -2.73
CA GLY A 82 7.55 15.62 -3.59
C GLY A 82 6.94 14.25 -3.40
N HIS A 83 6.98 13.43 -4.44
CA HIS A 83 6.41 12.10 -4.44
C HIS A 83 7.39 11.09 -5.01
N VAL A 84 7.68 10.03 -4.26
CA VAL A 84 8.52 8.92 -4.72
C VAL A 84 7.69 7.65 -4.72
N ILE A 85 7.58 7.01 -5.89
CA ILE A 85 6.84 5.76 -6.07
C ILE A 85 7.85 4.63 -6.28
N VAL A 86 7.66 3.51 -5.59
CA VAL A 86 8.36 2.24 -5.82
C VAL A 86 7.37 1.23 -6.40
N GLU A 87 7.67 0.68 -7.58
CA GLU A 87 6.81 -0.30 -8.26
C GLU A 87 7.65 -1.42 -8.88
N ALA A 88 7.25 -2.68 -8.64
CA ALA A 88 8.02 -3.85 -9.03
C ALA A 88 7.55 -4.48 -10.35
N ASN A 89 6.27 -4.43 -10.69
CA ASN A 89 5.77 -5.01 -11.93
C ASN A 89 6.08 -4.10 -13.13
N ALA A 90 6.69 -4.63 -14.19
CA ALA A 90 7.18 -3.83 -15.31
C ALA A 90 6.08 -3.06 -16.07
N GLU A 91 4.88 -3.62 -16.23
CA GLU A 91 3.78 -2.94 -16.90
C GLU A 91 3.12 -1.88 -16.01
N VAL A 92 2.99 -2.15 -14.70
CA VAL A 92 2.49 -1.14 -13.74
C VAL A 92 3.50 0.00 -13.60
N LEU A 93 4.79 -0.31 -13.57
CA LEU A 93 5.89 0.67 -13.59
C LEU A 93 5.78 1.60 -14.79
N GLY A 94 5.62 1.06 -16.00
CA GLY A 94 5.46 1.89 -17.20
C GLY A 94 4.23 2.81 -17.16
N ARG A 95 3.15 2.39 -16.48
CA ARG A 95 1.97 3.24 -16.23
C ARG A 95 2.26 4.33 -15.20
N ALA A 96 3.00 4.00 -14.14
CA ALA A 96 3.43 4.97 -13.13
C ALA A 96 4.34 6.05 -13.72
N GLU A 97 5.29 5.67 -14.58
CA GLU A 97 6.17 6.59 -15.30
C GLU A 97 5.37 7.55 -16.20
N GLN A 98 4.45 7.03 -17.01
CA GLN A 98 3.57 7.85 -17.86
C GLN A 98 2.67 8.78 -17.03
N TRP A 99 2.15 8.31 -15.91
CA TRP A 99 1.37 9.14 -15.00
C TRP A 99 2.21 10.29 -14.45
N ALA A 100 3.44 10.00 -13.99
CA ALA A 100 4.36 10.96 -13.41
C ALA A 100 4.76 12.10 -14.38
N GLU A 101 4.78 11.85 -15.70
CA GLU A 101 5.00 12.89 -16.72
C GLU A 101 3.92 13.99 -16.71
N THR A 102 2.72 13.66 -16.20
CA THR A 102 1.55 14.56 -16.16
C THR A 102 1.16 14.99 -14.75
N ALA A 103 1.84 14.45 -13.73
CA ALA A 103 1.60 14.82 -12.33
C ALA A 103 1.94 16.29 -12.08
N LYS A 104 1.21 16.92 -11.17
CA LYS A 104 1.43 18.31 -10.75
C LYS A 104 2.57 18.39 -9.74
N CYS A 105 2.65 17.40 -8.84
CA CYS A 105 3.70 17.26 -7.85
C CYS A 105 4.97 16.67 -8.49
N PRO A 106 6.17 17.15 -8.11
CA PRO A 106 7.42 16.52 -8.54
C PRO A 106 7.44 15.04 -8.14
N THR A 107 7.40 14.16 -9.14
CA THR A 107 7.27 12.72 -8.94
C THR A 107 8.48 11.98 -9.49
N ILE A 108 9.05 11.08 -8.70
CA ILE A 108 10.10 10.15 -9.10
C ILE A 108 9.54 8.73 -9.00
N VAL A 109 9.69 7.94 -10.05
CA VAL A 109 9.28 6.53 -10.08
C VAL A 109 10.53 5.67 -10.10
N LEU A 110 10.59 4.67 -9.22
CA LEU A 110 11.68 3.72 -9.08
C LEU A 110 11.18 2.31 -9.37
N GLY A 111 11.76 1.68 -10.39
CA GLY A 111 11.43 0.32 -10.79
C GLY A 111 12.17 -0.71 -9.95
N GLY A 112 11.43 -1.67 -9.40
CA GLY A 112 11.94 -2.83 -8.68
C GLY A 112 11.28 -3.07 -7.33
N PHE A 113 11.74 -4.11 -6.65
CA PHE A 113 11.24 -4.50 -5.34
C PHE A 113 11.71 -3.54 -4.25
N TRP A 114 10.80 -3.19 -3.34
CA TRP A 114 11.14 -2.30 -2.22
C TRP A 114 12.30 -2.88 -1.39
N GLN A 115 12.35 -4.21 -1.24
CA GLN A 115 13.39 -4.93 -0.50
C GLN A 115 14.80 -4.63 -1.03
N ASP A 116 14.93 -4.38 -2.34
CA ASP A 116 16.21 -4.12 -2.98
C ASP A 116 16.54 -2.61 -3.06
N LEU A 117 15.51 -1.77 -3.10
CA LEU A 117 15.68 -0.33 -3.35
C LEU A 117 15.83 0.48 -2.06
N VAL A 118 14.99 0.22 -1.05
CA VAL A 118 14.82 1.16 0.07
C VAL A 118 16.05 1.23 0.97
N GLY A 119 16.84 0.16 1.07
CA GLY A 119 18.06 0.11 1.86
C GLY A 119 19.14 1.11 1.42
N SER A 120 19.06 1.61 0.17
CA SER A 120 19.97 2.63 -0.37
C SER A 120 19.49 4.07 -0.17
N MET A 121 18.23 4.26 0.23
CA MET A 121 17.65 5.59 0.43
C MET A 121 18.15 6.22 1.73
N ALA A 122 18.27 7.55 1.75
CA ALA A 122 18.75 8.29 2.91
C ALA A 122 17.81 8.15 4.12
N GLU A 123 18.40 8.06 5.32
CA GLU A 123 17.63 8.10 6.57
C GLU A 123 16.89 9.44 6.70
N GLY A 124 15.64 9.40 7.18
CA GLY A 124 14.86 10.61 7.42
C GLY A 124 14.51 11.42 6.16
N ALA A 125 14.54 10.80 4.99
CA ALA A 125 14.26 11.45 3.72
C ALA A 125 12.81 11.88 3.55
N PHE A 126 11.86 11.21 4.22
CA PHE A 126 10.43 11.39 3.98
C PHE A 126 9.68 11.99 5.18
N SER A 127 8.66 12.79 4.91
CA SER A 127 7.68 13.24 5.91
C SER A 127 6.52 12.26 6.05
N GLY A 128 6.26 11.47 5.01
CA GLY A 128 5.17 10.52 4.93
C GLY A 128 5.57 9.25 4.18
N ILE A 129 5.03 8.10 4.59
CA ILE A 129 5.14 6.85 3.85
C ILE A 129 3.77 6.18 3.77
N LEU A 130 3.39 5.74 2.57
CA LEU A 130 2.24 4.89 2.27
C LEU A 130 2.75 3.55 1.73
N PHE A 131 2.36 2.44 2.33
CA PHE A 131 2.71 1.10 1.87
C PHE A 131 1.47 0.28 1.50
N ASP A 132 1.35 -0.10 0.24
CA ASP A 132 0.27 -0.94 -0.30
C ASP A 132 0.82 -1.83 -1.42
N ALA A 133 1.83 -2.64 -1.09
CA ALA A 133 2.36 -3.66 -1.99
C ALA A 133 1.58 -4.97 -1.86
N TYR A 134 1.62 -5.79 -2.92
CA TYR A 134 0.94 -7.08 -2.95
C TYR A 134 1.85 -8.21 -2.46
N PRO A 135 1.39 -9.04 -1.49
CA PRO A 135 2.17 -10.14 -0.97
C PRO A 135 2.35 -11.26 -1.99
N LEU A 136 3.56 -11.78 -2.14
CA LEU A 136 3.92 -12.81 -3.13
C LEU A 136 4.01 -14.21 -2.55
N SER A 137 3.79 -14.35 -1.24
CA SER A 137 3.77 -15.64 -0.56
C SER A 137 2.73 -15.67 0.56
N PRO A 138 2.30 -16.87 0.99
CA PRO A 138 1.37 -17.00 2.12
C PRO A 138 1.89 -16.39 3.43
N GLY A 139 3.22 -16.40 3.62
CA GLY A 139 3.86 -15.76 4.77
C GLY A 139 3.80 -14.24 4.71
N GLU A 140 3.96 -13.67 3.51
CA GLU A 140 3.79 -12.24 3.25
C GLU A 140 2.32 -11.81 3.36
N ALA A 141 1.37 -12.68 3.03
CA ALA A 141 -0.06 -12.42 3.13
C ALA A 141 -0.64 -12.59 4.55
N ALA A 142 0.10 -13.21 5.47
CA ALA A 142 -0.40 -13.56 6.80
C ALA A 142 -0.12 -12.47 7.84
N GLY A 143 -1.18 -11.99 8.50
CA GLY A 143 -1.07 -10.98 9.57
C GLY A 143 -0.47 -9.68 9.04
N ASP A 144 0.60 -9.19 9.67
CA ASP A 144 1.35 -8.04 9.14
C ASP A 144 2.33 -8.44 8.02
N GLY A 145 2.60 -9.73 7.81
CA GLY A 145 3.48 -10.31 6.78
C GLY A 145 4.43 -9.34 6.05
N GLU A 146 4.07 -8.95 4.82
CA GLU A 146 4.89 -8.09 3.97
C GLU A 146 5.11 -6.70 4.58
N VAL A 147 4.05 -6.01 4.99
CA VAL A 147 4.17 -4.65 5.55
C VAL A 147 4.95 -4.65 6.87
N GLY A 148 4.81 -5.71 7.67
CA GLY A 148 5.53 -5.92 8.92
C GLY A 148 7.03 -6.06 8.70
N ALA A 149 7.45 -6.65 7.58
CA ALA A 149 8.86 -6.69 7.18
C ALA A 149 9.40 -5.29 6.81
N PHE A 150 8.53 -4.35 6.46
CA PHE A 150 8.89 -2.98 6.10
C PHE A 150 8.91 -2.00 7.30
N PHE A 151 8.36 -2.36 8.47
CA PHE A 151 8.23 -1.43 9.62
C PHE A 151 9.56 -0.78 10.05
N VAL A 152 10.65 -1.55 10.08
CA VAL A 152 11.98 -1.02 10.46
C VAL A 152 12.50 -0.03 9.42
N GLU A 153 12.32 -0.32 8.13
CA GLU A 153 12.68 0.60 7.05
C GLU A 153 11.81 1.84 7.06
N ALA A 154 10.50 1.71 7.30
CA ALA A 154 9.60 2.85 7.45
C ALA A 154 10.06 3.79 8.59
N GLY A 155 10.41 3.21 9.74
CA GLY A 155 10.96 3.96 10.88
C GLY A 155 12.29 4.64 10.52
N ARG A 156 13.18 4.01 9.77
CA ARG A 156 14.46 4.62 9.34
C ARG A 156 14.23 5.76 8.33
N LEU A 157 13.37 5.55 7.35
CA LEU A 157 13.16 6.45 6.22
C LEU A 157 12.38 7.72 6.56
N LEU A 158 11.50 7.65 7.56
CA LEU A 158 10.77 8.82 8.06
C LEU A 158 11.67 9.73 8.87
N ARG A 159 11.55 11.05 8.71
CA ARG A 159 12.16 12.01 9.65
C ARG A 159 11.46 11.96 11.02
N PRO A 160 12.03 12.52 12.09
CA PRO A 160 11.30 12.70 13.36
C PRO A 160 9.97 13.45 13.16
N GLY A 161 8.88 12.90 13.70
CA GLY A 161 7.51 13.40 13.51
C GLY A 161 6.87 13.02 12.16
N GLY A 162 7.58 12.28 11.30
CA GLY A 162 7.03 11.74 10.06
C GLY A 162 6.00 10.64 10.31
N VAL A 163 5.13 10.40 9.33
CA VAL A 163 3.95 9.52 9.48
C VAL A 163 4.00 8.35 8.51
N PHE A 164 3.75 7.15 9.03
CA PHE A 164 3.60 5.91 8.27
C PHE A 164 2.14 5.46 8.28
N THR A 165 1.65 5.05 7.11
CA THR A 165 0.35 4.41 6.91
C THR A 165 0.47 3.30 5.87
N PHE A 166 -0.48 2.37 5.87
CA PHE A 166 -0.40 1.17 5.05
C PHE A 166 -1.76 0.50 4.88
N TYR A 167 -1.90 -0.30 3.83
CA TYR A 167 -3.04 -1.21 3.68
C TYR A 167 -3.09 -2.18 4.85
N PHE A 168 -4.25 -2.27 5.50
CA PHE A 168 -4.45 -3.19 6.61
C PHE A 168 -5.85 -3.80 6.54
N ASP A 169 -5.88 -5.10 6.27
CA ASP A 169 -7.12 -5.88 6.30
C ASP A 169 -6.95 -7.25 6.97
N ALA A 170 -6.87 -7.25 8.29
CA ALA A 170 -6.82 -8.48 9.07
C ALA A 170 -8.22 -8.95 9.53
N GLY A 171 -8.39 -10.27 9.66
CA GLY A 171 -9.58 -10.87 10.25
C GLY A 171 -10.85 -10.83 9.38
N ARG A 172 -11.86 -11.61 9.79
CA ARG A 172 -13.08 -11.83 8.99
C ARG A 172 -14.18 -10.81 9.26
N ASN A 173 -14.02 -9.99 10.29
CA ASN A 173 -14.96 -8.93 10.66
C ASN A 173 -14.23 -7.74 11.31
N TRP A 174 -14.95 -6.63 11.47
CA TRP A 174 -14.41 -5.39 12.01
C TRP A 174 -13.79 -5.55 13.41
N ILE A 175 -14.41 -6.34 14.30
CA ILE A 175 -13.92 -6.53 15.66
C ILE A 175 -12.59 -7.30 15.65
N GLU A 176 -12.49 -8.34 14.82
CA GLU A 176 -11.24 -9.09 14.63
C GLU A 176 -10.14 -8.22 14.03
N CYS A 177 -10.46 -7.39 13.03
CA CYS A 177 -9.52 -6.45 12.40
C CYS A 177 -8.91 -5.49 13.43
N VAL A 178 -9.77 -4.79 14.20
CA VAL A 178 -9.32 -3.84 15.24
C VAL A 178 -8.54 -4.56 16.34
N ARG A 179 -8.96 -5.79 16.71
CA ARG A 179 -8.25 -6.57 17.72
C ARG A 179 -6.85 -6.98 17.25
N SER A 180 -6.72 -7.46 16.01
CA SER A 180 -5.43 -7.84 15.42
C SER A 180 -4.50 -6.62 15.35
N PHE A 181 -5.00 -5.48 14.85
CA PHE A 181 -4.21 -4.24 14.81
C PHE A 181 -3.68 -3.86 16.20
N ARG A 182 -4.55 -3.85 17.22
CA ARG A 182 -4.17 -3.41 18.57
C ARG A 182 -3.26 -4.40 19.29
N ALA A 183 -3.49 -5.70 19.14
CA ALA A 183 -2.80 -6.72 19.91
C ALA A 183 -1.52 -7.21 19.25
N GLU A 184 -1.42 -7.13 17.92
CA GLU A 184 -0.33 -7.73 17.15
C GLU A 184 0.49 -6.67 16.39
N THR A 185 -0.17 -5.73 15.71
CA THR A 185 0.51 -4.74 14.86
C THR A 185 1.13 -3.60 15.67
N ILE A 186 0.38 -2.99 16.60
CA ILE A 186 0.87 -1.86 17.41
C ILE A 186 2.18 -2.19 18.16
N PRO A 187 2.32 -3.33 18.85
CA PRO A 187 3.58 -3.67 19.53
C PRO A 187 4.78 -3.73 18.58
N LYS A 188 4.62 -4.28 17.38
CA LYS A 188 5.70 -4.36 16.39
C LYS A 188 6.09 -2.99 15.85
N LEU A 189 5.13 -2.08 15.68
CA LEU A 189 5.40 -0.68 15.34
C LEU A 189 6.18 0.03 16.46
N TRP A 190 5.84 -0.21 17.73
CA TRP A 190 6.64 0.33 18.84
C TRP A 190 8.07 -0.22 18.85
N GLU A 191 8.24 -1.53 18.59
CA GLU A 191 9.56 -2.16 18.45
C GLU A 191 10.37 -1.57 17.28
N ALA A 192 9.69 -1.18 16.19
CA ALA A 192 10.29 -0.49 15.05
C ALA A 192 10.57 1.00 15.29
N GLY A 193 10.26 1.53 16.48
CA GLY A 193 10.62 2.89 16.90
C GLY A 193 9.54 3.96 16.66
N PHE A 194 8.30 3.58 16.35
CA PHE A 194 7.18 4.51 16.31
C PHE A 194 6.71 4.88 17.72
N THR A 195 6.33 6.13 17.94
CA THR A 195 6.03 6.69 19.28
C THR A 195 4.55 6.92 19.54
N ASP A 196 3.76 7.16 18.50
CA ASP A 196 2.30 7.34 18.57
C ASP A 196 1.63 6.54 17.45
N VAL A 197 0.84 5.53 17.82
CA VAL A 197 0.16 4.65 16.86
C VAL A 197 -1.34 4.72 17.09
N GLN A 198 -2.06 5.16 16.07
CA GLN A 198 -3.48 5.41 16.05
C GLN A 198 -4.11 4.71 14.85
N HIS A 199 -5.44 4.61 14.86
CA HIS A 199 -6.19 4.19 13.69
C HIS A 199 -7.48 4.99 13.58
N ASP A 200 -7.91 5.21 12.34
CA ASP A 200 -9.26 5.64 12.01
C ASP A 200 -9.96 4.53 11.21
N GLN A 201 -11.11 4.83 10.64
CA GLN A 201 -11.87 3.95 9.77
C GLN A 201 -12.46 4.74 8.60
N VAL A 202 -12.62 4.07 7.47
CA VAL A 202 -13.33 4.64 6.32
C VAL A 202 -14.31 3.63 5.77
N ALA A 203 -15.56 4.07 5.58
CA ALA A 203 -16.58 3.23 4.98
C ALA A 203 -16.20 2.90 3.55
N CYS A 204 -16.33 1.63 3.18
CA CYS A 204 -16.06 1.17 1.83
C CYS A 204 -17.05 0.07 1.48
N THR A 205 -17.59 0.08 0.27
CA THR A 205 -18.56 -0.90 -0.18
C THR A 205 -17.99 -1.63 -1.38
N PRO A 206 -17.63 -2.93 -1.23
CA PRO A 206 -17.09 -3.70 -2.34
C PRO A 206 -18.11 -3.83 -3.47
N ARG A 207 -17.62 -3.90 -4.71
CA ARG A 207 -18.49 -4.18 -5.86
C ARG A 207 -19.00 -5.63 -5.84
N PRO A 208 -20.13 -5.91 -6.54
CA PRO A 208 -20.57 -7.28 -6.75
C PRO A 208 -19.44 -8.13 -7.34
N GLY A 209 -19.15 -9.27 -6.71
CA GLY A 209 -18.10 -10.19 -7.17
C GLY A 209 -16.74 -10.00 -6.51
N CYS A 210 -16.57 -9.04 -5.60
CA CYS A 210 -15.35 -8.94 -4.78
C CYS A 210 -15.11 -10.24 -4.00
N THR A 211 -13.88 -10.74 -4.06
CA THR A 211 -13.47 -12.06 -3.57
C THR A 211 -12.65 -12.01 -2.29
N TYR A 212 -12.27 -10.81 -1.82
CA TYR A 212 -11.28 -10.63 -0.74
C TYR A 212 -11.75 -9.70 0.39
N PHE A 213 -12.84 -8.94 0.23
CA PHE A 213 -13.33 -8.00 1.24
C PHE A 213 -14.81 -8.21 1.58
N TRP A 214 -15.10 -8.49 2.86
CA TRP A 214 -16.47 -8.80 3.35
C TRP A 214 -16.96 -7.87 4.47
N LYS A 215 -16.23 -6.78 4.72
CA LYS A 215 -16.56 -5.80 5.76
C LYS A 215 -17.27 -4.58 5.13
N ASP A 216 -17.66 -3.62 5.96
CA ASP A 216 -18.30 -2.35 5.54
C ASP A 216 -17.36 -1.14 5.64
N ARG A 217 -16.14 -1.36 6.12
CA ARG A 217 -15.13 -0.33 6.35
C ARG A 217 -13.73 -0.92 6.47
N PHE A 218 -12.73 -0.13 6.09
CA PHE A 218 -11.32 -0.41 6.35
C PHE A 218 -10.84 0.28 7.61
N LEU A 219 -9.80 -0.29 8.23
CA LEU A 219 -9.00 0.37 9.25
C LEU A 219 -7.92 1.20 8.55
N VAL A 220 -7.74 2.45 8.99
CA VAL A 220 -6.74 3.38 8.43
C VAL A 220 -5.64 3.57 9.48
N PRO A 221 -4.48 2.89 9.38
CA PRO A 221 -3.39 3.03 10.34
C PRO A 221 -2.72 4.40 10.27
N LYS A 222 -2.25 4.90 11.40
CA LYS A 222 -1.34 6.05 11.47
C LYS A 222 -0.29 5.79 12.54
N ALA A 223 0.97 5.68 12.15
CA ALA A 223 2.10 5.55 13.07
C ALA A 223 3.06 6.74 12.91
N THR A 224 3.36 7.46 13.99
CA THR A 224 4.27 8.61 13.98
C THR A 224 5.65 8.18 14.51
N ARG A 225 6.72 8.55 13.80
CA ARG A 225 8.11 8.32 14.25
C ARG A 225 8.48 9.30 15.37
#